data_AF-A0A672K801-F1
#
_entry.id   AF-A0A672K801-F1
#
_cell.length_a   1.000
_cell.length_b   1.000
_cell.length_c   1.000
_cell.angle_alpha   90.00
_cell.angle_beta   90.00
_cell.angle_gamma   90.00
#
_symmetry.space_group_name_H-M   'P 1'
#
loop_
_entity.id
_entity.type
_entity.pdbx_description
1 polymer ?
#
loop_
_entity_poly.entity_id
_entity_poly.type
_entity_poly.pdbx_seq_one_letter_code
_entity_poly.pdbx_strand_id
1 'polypeptide(L)'
;MSETANLFKNCQVTYFASFLQAFAGNSNTESVVRHDLQNPIVARYLRIIPLDWSEEGRIGLRFEIYGCPYWADVINFDGQGVISYRFKMKKMKILKDVIALKFKTSESEGVILHGEGQQGDYITLELRRGRLLLNQYGSILGHTSVTSGSLLDDHHWHSIVIERYRRNVNFTLDQHTQHFRTNGEFDHLDLDYELTFGGMPYSGKPVSGGRRNFKGCMESINYNGENITDLARRKKLDSSNFVSLFPFQSTPQTISD
;
A
#
# COMPACT_ATOMS: atom_id res chain seq x y z
N MET A 1 33.34 16.30 40.53
CA MET A 1 32.70 15.14 41.20
C MET A 1 32.04 14.34 40.09
N SER A 2 32.41 13.07 39.95
CA SER A 2 32.73 12.38 38.68
C SER A 2 31.57 12.06 37.72
N GLU A 3 31.92 12.18 36.43
CA GLU A 3 31.26 11.65 35.22
C GLU A 3 31.12 10.12 35.23
N THR A 4 30.17 9.60 34.44
CA THR A 4 30.29 8.46 33.49
C THR A 4 28.91 7.88 33.15
N ALA A 5 28.47 8.03 31.90
CA ALA A 5 27.30 7.34 31.36
C ALA A 5 27.71 6.67 30.05
N ASN A 6 28.00 5.36 30.06
CA ASN A 6 28.51 4.63 28.90
C ASN A 6 27.40 3.82 28.18
N LEU A 7 27.77 3.12 27.12
CA LEU A 7 27.00 3.07 25.87
C LEU A 7 26.50 1.70 25.45
N PHE A 8 25.47 1.68 24.62
CA PHE A 8 25.02 0.49 23.90
C PHE A 8 25.77 0.29 22.59
N LYS A 9 26.33 -0.91 22.39
CA LYS A 9 27.04 -1.28 21.15
C LYS A 9 26.09 -1.73 20.05
N ASN A 10 24.97 -2.37 20.40
CA ASN A 10 23.97 -2.84 19.44
C ASN A 10 22.56 -2.76 20.02
N CYS A 11 21.61 -2.29 19.23
CA CYS A 11 20.19 -2.31 19.56
C CYS A 11 19.39 -2.93 18.42
N GLN A 12 18.42 -3.76 18.77
CA GLN A 12 17.44 -4.30 17.84
C GLN A 12 16.17 -3.45 17.93
N VAL A 13 15.72 -2.93 16.79
CA VAL A 13 14.42 -2.25 16.72
C VAL A 13 13.44 -3.20 16.08
N THR A 14 12.32 -3.44 16.77
CA THR A 14 11.20 -4.21 16.24
C THR A 14 10.09 -3.26 15.86
N TYR A 15 9.66 -3.30 14.60
CA TYR A 15 8.54 -2.54 14.08
C TYR A 15 7.73 -3.47 13.18
N PHE A 16 6.46 -3.68 13.55
CA PHE A 16 5.64 -4.82 13.12
C PHE A 16 6.18 -6.17 13.61
N ALA A 17 5.30 -7.12 13.90
CA ALA A 17 5.64 -8.38 14.58
C ALA A 17 6.60 -9.30 13.80
N SER A 18 7.01 -8.92 12.58
CA SER A 18 7.76 -9.75 11.64
C SER A 18 9.01 -9.10 11.05
N PHE A 19 9.31 -7.80 11.28
CA PHE A 19 10.52 -7.16 10.77
C PHE A 19 11.48 -6.79 11.91
N LEU A 20 12.65 -7.43 11.92
CA LEU A 20 13.71 -7.23 12.90
C LEU A 20 14.93 -6.62 12.21
N GLN A 21 15.28 -5.39 12.58
CA GLN A 21 16.53 -4.77 12.13
C GLN A 21 17.43 -4.46 13.34
N ALA A 22 18.67 -4.92 13.26
CA ALA A 22 19.70 -4.62 14.25
C ALA A 22 20.53 -3.42 13.77
N PHE A 23 20.76 -2.48 14.68
CA PHE A 23 21.53 -1.27 14.44
C PHE A 23 22.71 -1.21 15.41
N ALA A 24 23.89 -0.91 14.88
CA ALA A 24 25.08 -0.69 15.69
C ALA A 24 25.01 0.70 16.36
N GLY A 25 25.18 0.74 17.67
CA GLY A 25 25.24 1.97 18.45
C GLY A 25 26.63 2.59 18.49
N ASN A 26 26.73 3.73 19.15
CA ASN A 26 27.99 4.39 19.46
C ASN A 26 28.71 3.72 20.63
N SER A 27 30.04 3.84 20.68
CA SER A 27 30.88 3.30 21.76
C SER A 27 31.49 4.38 22.67
N ASN A 28 31.11 5.65 22.51
CA ASN A 28 31.54 6.77 23.35
C ASN A 28 30.40 7.78 23.59
N THR A 29 30.48 8.55 24.68
CA THR A 29 29.37 9.36 25.22
C THR A 29 28.98 10.57 24.38
N GLU A 30 29.81 10.93 23.39
CA GLU A 30 29.69 12.20 22.67
C GLU A 30 29.29 12.02 21.21
N SER A 31 29.64 10.88 20.60
CA SER A 31 29.37 10.66 19.18
C SER A 31 27.93 10.20 18.96
N VAL A 32 27.29 10.69 17.89
CA VAL A 32 25.95 10.23 17.48
C VAL A 32 26.11 9.34 16.26
N VAL A 33 25.63 8.11 16.36
CA VAL A 33 25.50 7.21 15.20
C VAL A 33 24.08 7.31 14.67
N ARG A 34 23.93 7.57 13.37
CA ARG A 34 22.63 7.67 12.69
C ARG A 34 22.47 6.52 11.71
N HIS A 35 21.27 5.98 11.66
CA HIS A 35 20.88 4.95 10.71
C HIS A 35 19.66 5.43 9.94
N ASP A 36 19.84 5.64 8.64
CA ASP A 36 18.73 5.93 7.75
C ASP A 36 18.02 4.62 7.37
N LEU A 37 16.71 4.61 7.55
CA LEU A 37 15.88 3.49 7.10
C LEU A 37 15.75 3.56 5.58
N GLN A 38 16.02 2.45 4.90
CA GLN A 38 15.81 2.37 3.45
C GLN A 38 14.37 2.69 3.06
N ASN A 39 13.40 2.37 3.94
CA ASN A 39 11.99 2.66 3.75
C ASN A 39 11.42 3.33 5.02
N PRO A 40 10.66 4.43 4.89
CA PRO A 40 9.97 5.04 6.02
C PRO A 40 8.99 4.06 6.67
N ILE A 41 8.89 4.11 8.01
CA ILE A 41 8.03 3.23 8.79
C ILE A 41 6.88 4.06 9.37
N VAL A 42 5.64 3.59 9.21
CA VAL A 42 4.47 4.14 9.90
C VAL A 42 4.12 3.20 11.05
N ALA A 43 4.37 3.61 12.29
CA ALA A 43 4.10 2.78 13.47
C ALA A 43 3.48 3.61 14.61
N ARG A 44 2.61 2.98 15.41
CA ARG A 44 2.07 3.57 16.64
C ARG A 44 2.99 3.36 17.85
N TYR A 45 3.71 2.24 17.84
CA TYR A 45 4.64 1.85 18.89
C TYR A 45 5.92 1.33 18.26
N LEU A 46 7.05 1.70 18.85
CA LEU A 46 8.36 1.15 18.51
C LEU A 46 8.92 0.46 19.76
N ARG A 47 9.42 -0.76 19.59
CA ARG A 47 10.06 -1.50 20.67
C ARG A 47 11.55 -1.59 20.38
N ILE A 48 12.34 -1.03 21.28
CA ILE A 48 13.80 -1.10 21.25
C ILE A 48 14.24 -2.17 22.24
N ILE A 49 15.05 -3.11 21.76
CA ILE A 49 15.57 -4.24 22.52
C ILE A 49 17.10 -4.12 22.46
N PRO A 50 17.76 -3.68 23.54
CA PRO A 50 19.21 -3.67 23.59
C PRO A 50 19.74 -5.10 23.44
N LEU A 51 20.73 -5.29 22.56
CA LEU A 51 21.34 -6.61 22.33
C LEU A 51 22.68 -6.75 23.04
N ASP A 52 23.47 -5.66 23.09
CA ASP A 52 24.80 -5.67 23.66
C ASP A 52 25.20 -4.27 24.16
N TRP A 53 26.05 -4.22 25.18
CA TRP A 53 26.49 -2.98 25.84
C TRP A 53 28.01 -2.90 25.94
N SER A 54 28.52 -1.68 26.19
CA SER A 54 29.93 -1.45 26.42
C SER A 54 30.40 -2.16 27.69
N GLU A 55 31.48 -2.93 27.61
CA GLU A 55 32.14 -3.52 28.78
C GLU A 55 32.82 -2.45 29.66
N GLU A 56 33.15 -1.32 29.06
CA GLU A 56 33.69 -0.16 29.77
C GLU A 56 32.55 0.78 30.17
N GLY A 57 32.28 0.87 31.48
CA GLY A 57 31.40 1.85 32.14
C GLY A 57 29.96 1.42 32.42
N ARG A 58 29.07 2.41 32.62
CA ARG A 58 27.66 2.21 33.00
C ARG A 58 26.77 2.03 31.77
N ILE A 59 25.62 1.36 31.92
CA ILE A 59 24.67 1.09 30.84
C ILE A 59 23.67 2.26 30.71
N GLY A 60 23.57 2.89 29.53
CA GLY A 60 22.60 3.94 29.23
C GLY A 60 22.27 4.05 27.73
N LEU A 61 20.98 4.22 27.40
CA LEU A 61 20.49 4.33 26.03
C LEU A 61 19.94 5.72 25.82
N ARG A 62 20.50 6.43 24.84
CA ARG A 62 19.87 7.61 24.26
C ARG A 62 19.61 7.31 22.80
N PHE A 63 18.37 7.49 22.36
CA PHE A 63 17.99 7.37 20.97
C PHE A 63 17.05 8.51 20.62
N GLU A 64 17.06 8.88 19.34
CA GLU A 64 16.17 9.90 18.80
C GLU A 64 15.57 9.34 17.50
N ILE A 65 14.27 9.53 17.33
CA ILE A 65 13.56 9.11 16.12
C ILE A 65 13.19 10.36 15.35
N TYR A 66 13.60 10.40 14.09
CA TYR A 66 13.27 11.48 13.17
C TYR A 66 12.21 10.98 12.19
N GLY A 67 11.14 11.76 12.03
CA GLY A 67 10.04 11.46 11.13
C GLY A 67 9.29 12.72 10.72
N CYS A 68 8.39 12.58 9.75
CA CYS A 68 7.50 13.65 9.32
C CYS A 68 6.05 13.34 9.75
N PRO A 69 5.19 14.35 9.94
CA PRO A 69 3.76 14.11 10.14
C PRO A 69 3.20 13.29 8.98
N TYR A 70 2.51 12.19 9.28
CA TYR A 70 1.80 11.40 8.29
C TYR A 70 0.32 11.75 8.35
N TRP A 71 -0.17 12.47 7.34
CA TRP A 71 -1.59 12.65 7.11
C TRP A 71 -2.00 11.69 5.99
N ALA A 72 -2.90 10.78 6.31
CA ALA A 72 -3.48 9.89 5.32
C ALA A 72 -4.99 9.94 5.37
N ASP A 73 -5.57 10.04 4.19
CA ASP A 73 -7.00 9.99 4.01
C ASP A 73 -7.36 8.53 3.91
N VAL A 74 -7.96 8.00 4.97
CA VAL A 74 -8.30 6.59 5.02
C VAL A 74 -9.77 6.44 4.65
N ILE A 75 -10.01 5.58 3.67
CA ILE A 75 -11.33 5.18 3.22
C ILE A 75 -11.63 3.81 3.81
N ASN A 76 -12.73 3.68 4.53
CA ASN A 76 -13.21 2.41 5.05
C ASN A 76 -14.32 1.85 4.16
N PHE A 77 -14.13 0.60 3.76
CA PHE A 77 -15.03 -0.20 2.95
C PHE A 77 -15.62 -1.31 3.82
N ASP A 78 -16.94 -1.43 3.84
CA ASP A 78 -17.68 -2.40 4.64
C ASP A 78 -18.07 -3.67 3.87
N GLY A 79 -17.68 -3.77 2.59
CA GLY A 79 -18.12 -4.82 1.67
C GLY A 79 -19.35 -4.45 0.83
N GLN A 80 -19.91 -3.24 1.00
CA GLN A 80 -20.94 -2.68 0.11
C GLN A 80 -20.44 -1.41 -0.58
N GLY A 81 -19.56 -0.67 0.09
CA GLY A 81 -18.88 0.51 -0.42
C GLY A 81 -18.14 0.30 -1.75
N VAL A 82 -18.39 1.14 -2.76
CA VAL A 82 -17.58 1.25 -3.99
C VAL A 82 -17.33 2.73 -4.31
N ILE A 83 -16.11 3.05 -4.72
CA ILE A 83 -15.74 4.37 -5.25
C ILE A 83 -15.59 4.26 -6.75
N SER A 84 -16.32 5.10 -7.47
CA SER A 84 -16.32 5.16 -8.93
C SER A 84 -15.60 6.41 -9.43
N TYR A 85 -14.53 6.20 -10.20
CA TYR A 85 -13.82 7.23 -10.94
C TYR A 85 -14.13 7.09 -12.43
N ARG A 86 -15.01 7.96 -12.92
CA ARG A 86 -15.39 8.02 -14.34
C ARG A 86 -14.50 8.99 -15.11
N PHE A 87 -13.96 8.54 -16.23
CA PHE A 87 -13.10 9.36 -17.08
C PHE A 87 -13.91 10.44 -17.80
N LYS A 88 -13.60 11.72 -17.56
CA LYS A 88 -14.32 12.86 -18.15
C LYS A 88 -13.98 13.13 -19.62
N MET A 89 -12.88 12.59 -20.10
CA MET A 89 -12.46 12.65 -21.51
C MET A 89 -12.13 11.24 -21.96
N LYS A 90 -12.41 10.90 -23.23
CA LYS A 90 -11.80 9.74 -23.91
C LYS A 90 -10.29 10.01 -23.96
N LYS A 91 -9.58 9.77 -22.85
CA LYS A 91 -8.15 10.00 -22.76
C LYS A 91 -7.52 9.13 -23.85
N MET A 92 -6.87 9.78 -24.81
CA MET A 92 -6.14 9.14 -25.90
C MET A 92 -5.37 7.93 -25.37
N LYS A 93 -5.47 6.79 -26.08
CA LYS A 93 -4.78 5.51 -25.82
C LYS A 93 -3.53 5.70 -24.95
N ILE A 94 -3.70 5.56 -23.65
CA ILE A 94 -2.63 5.89 -22.70
C ILE A 94 -1.61 4.75 -22.80
N LEU A 95 -0.37 5.10 -23.19
CA LEU A 95 0.71 4.13 -23.30
C LEU A 95 1.34 3.79 -21.94
N LYS A 96 1.10 4.62 -20.93
CA LYS A 96 1.61 4.45 -19.56
C LYS A 96 0.51 4.64 -18.52
N ASP A 97 0.22 3.60 -17.76
CA ASP A 97 -0.71 3.66 -16.62
C ASP A 97 0.06 3.43 -15.32
N VAL A 98 -0.23 4.24 -14.30
CA VAL A 98 0.29 4.08 -12.94
C VAL A 98 -0.89 4.07 -11.99
N ILE A 99 -1.11 2.92 -11.35
CA ILE A 99 -2.09 2.76 -10.28
C ILE A 99 -1.33 2.49 -8.99
N ALA A 100 -1.56 3.28 -7.96
CA ALA A 100 -0.97 3.08 -6.65
C ALA A 100 -2.04 3.19 -5.56
N LEU A 101 -1.99 2.30 -4.58
CA LEU A 101 -2.83 2.35 -3.39
C LEU A 101 -2.20 1.55 -2.26
N LYS A 102 -2.63 1.81 -1.03
CA LYS A 102 -2.37 0.93 0.10
C LYS A 102 -3.68 0.37 0.63
N PHE A 103 -3.67 -0.87 1.09
CA PHE A 103 -4.84 -1.51 1.68
C PHE A 103 -4.49 -2.22 2.98
N LYS A 104 -5.50 -2.39 3.84
CA LYS A 104 -5.43 -3.17 5.07
C LYS A 104 -6.72 -3.95 5.24
N THR A 105 -6.64 -5.26 5.42
CA THR A 105 -7.82 -6.12 5.60
C THR A 105 -7.52 -7.34 6.47
N SER A 106 -8.58 -7.94 6.99
CA SER A 106 -8.57 -9.26 7.65
C SER A 106 -9.41 -10.29 6.88
N GLU A 107 -9.97 -9.90 5.74
CA GLU A 107 -10.70 -10.80 4.86
C GLU A 107 -9.72 -11.39 3.85
N SER A 108 -9.83 -12.69 3.59
CA SER A 108 -8.95 -13.39 2.64
C SER A 108 -9.40 -13.29 1.19
N GLU A 109 -10.58 -12.71 0.94
CA GLU A 109 -11.16 -12.50 -0.38
C GLU A 109 -11.76 -11.10 -0.52
N GLY A 110 -11.60 -10.46 -1.68
CA GLY A 110 -12.20 -9.16 -1.96
C GLY A 110 -11.67 -8.48 -3.23
N VAL A 111 -12.54 -7.83 -4.00
CA VAL A 111 -12.13 -7.05 -5.17
C VAL A 111 -11.60 -5.68 -4.73
N ILE A 112 -10.31 -5.43 -4.95
CA ILE A 112 -9.64 -4.18 -4.56
C ILE A 112 -9.84 -3.12 -5.64
N LEU A 113 -9.61 -3.48 -6.90
CA LEU A 113 -9.71 -2.60 -8.05
C LEU A 113 -10.35 -3.33 -9.21
N HIS A 114 -11.24 -2.65 -9.93
CA HIS A 114 -11.76 -3.11 -11.20
C HIS A 114 -11.87 -1.95 -12.18
N GLY A 115 -11.29 -2.12 -13.37
CA GLY A 115 -11.43 -1.19 -14.48
C GLY A 115 -12.04 -1.91 -15.67
N GLU A 116 -13.01 -1.26 -16.31
CA GLU A 116 -13.68 -1.76 -17.51
C GLU A 116 -13.57 -0.72 -18.63
N GLY A 117 -13.28 -1.20 -19.84
CA GLY A 117 -13.26 -0.45 -21.07
C GLY A 117 -14.52 -0.64 -21.91
N GLN A 118 -14.85 0.30 -22.79
CA GLN A 118 -16.04 0.22 -23.66
C GLN A 118 -16.06 -1.00 -24.58
N GLN A 119 -14.89 -1.58 -24.86
CA GLN A 119 -14.74 -2.75 -25.74
C GLN A 119 -14.72 -4.08 -24.97
N GLY A 120 -14.97 -4.07 -23.66
CA GLY A 120 -14.95 -5.25 -22.80
C GLY A 120 -13.56 -5.65 -22.30
N ASP A 121 -12.54 -4.84 -22.59
CA ASP A 121 -11.23 -4.96 -21.94
C ASP A 121 -11.39 -4.66 -20.45
N TYR A 122 -10.79 -5.47 -19.59
CA TYR A 122 -10.85 -5.23 -18.14
C TYR A 122 -9.53 -5.52 -17.46
N ILE A 123 -9.31 -4.81 -16.35
CA ILE A 123 -8.28 -5.11 -15.36
C ILE A 123 -8.97 -5.31 -14.01
N THR A 124 -8.56 -6.32 -13.27
CA THR A 124 -9.09 -6.60 -11.95
C THR A 124 -7.95 -7.01 -11.04
N LEU A 125 -7.84 -6.33 -9.90
CA LEU A 125 -7.00 -6.75 -8.80
C LEU A 125 -7.90 -7.24 -7.67
N GLU A 126 -7.76 -8.51 -7.32
CA GLU A 126 -8.54 -9.14 -6.27
C GLU A 126 -7.64 -9.86 -5.27
N LEU A 127 -8.06 -9.86 -4.02
CA LEU A 127 -7.49 -10.71 -2.99
C LEU A 127 -8.18 -12.08 -3.07
N ARG A 128 -7.40 -13.16 -3.07
CA ARG A 128 -7.90 -14.53 -3.11
C ARG A 128 -7.03 -15.42 -2.22
N ARG A 129 -7.61 -15.93 -1.13
CA ARG A 129 -6.92 -16.74 -0.12
C ARG A 129 -5.66 -16.04 0.42
N GLY A 130 -5.77 -14.74 0.70
CA GLY A 130 -4.66 -13.94 1.24
C GLY A 130 -3.53 -13.65 0.24
N ARG A 131 -3.77 -13.81 -1.08
CA ARG A 131 -2.82 -13.48 -2.16
C ARG A 131 -3.45 -12.50 -3.15
N LEU A 132 -2.66 -11.61 -3.74
CA LEU A 132 -3.15 -10.74 -4.80
C LEU A 132 -3.17 -11.49 -6.12
N LEU A 133 -4.27 -11.36 -6.85
CA LEU A 133 -4.47 -11.87 -8.18
C LEU A 133 -4.81 -10.69 -9.11
N LEU A 134 -3.89 -10.39 -10.02
CA LEU A 134 -4.08 -9.42 -11.08
C LEU A 134 -4.53 -10.15 -12.34
N ASN A 135 -5.78 -9.93 -12.75
CA ASN A 135 -6.35 -10.43 -13.99
C ASN A 135 -6.50 -9.27 -14.97
N GLN A 136 -6.02 -9.46 -16.18
CA GLN A 136 -6.17 -8.52 -17.27
C GLN A 136 -6.63 -9.26 -18.51
N TYR A 137 -7.68 -8.75 -19.14
CA TYR A 137 -8.19 -9.28 -20.39
C TYR A 137 -8.12 -8.20 -21.46
N GLY A 138 -7.34 -8.46 -22.50
CA GLY A 138 -7.32 -7.68 -23.74
C GLY A 138 -7.89 -8.49 -24.90
N SER A 139 -8.57 -7.81 -25.82
CA SER A 139 -9.31 -8.41 -26.94
C SER A 139 -8.58 -9.54 -27.71
N ILE A 140 -9.40 -10.47 -28.20
CA ILE A 140 -9.14 -11.65 -29.06
C ILE A 140 -8.41 -12.83 -28.40
N LEU A 141 -7.29 -12.68 -27.66
CA LEU A 141 -6.58 -13.82 -27.02
C LEU A 141 -5.71 -13.44 -25.78
N GLY A 142 -5.86 -12.23 -25.23
CA GLY A 142 -4.89 -11.64 -24.28
C GLY A 142 -5.24 -11.76 -22.79
N HIS A 143 -5.60 -12.94 -22.27
CA HIS A 143 -5.81 -13.12 -20.83
C HIS A 143 -4.48 -13.27 -20.09
N THR A 144 -4.17 -12.34 -19.21
CA THR A 144 -2.98 -12.37 -18.33
C THR A 144 -3.45 -12.49 -16.88
N SER A 145 -2.90 -13.45 -16.16
CA SER A 145 -3.22 -13.66 -14.74
C SER A 145 -1.91 -13.83 -13.97
N VAL A 146 -1.68 -12.95 -12.99
CA VAL A 146 -0.43 -12.91 -12.21
C VAL A 146 -0.79 -12.87 -10.73
N THR A 147 -0.13 -13.71 -9.94
CA THR A 147 -0.32 -13.75 -8.48
C THR A 147 0.90 -13.18 -7.76
N SER A 148 0.68 -12.38 -6.72
CA SER A 148 1.76 -11.84 -5.88
C SER A 148 1.38 -11.88 -4.39
N GLY A 149 2.39 -12.08 -3.55
CA GLY A 149 2.28 -12.09 -2.09
C GLY A 149 1.59 -13.31 -1.49
N SER A 150 1.51 -13.29 -0.16
CA SER A 150 0.87 -14.29 0.69
C SER A 150 0.58 -13.71 2.06
N LEU A 151 -0.49 -14.17 2.71
CA LEU A 151 -0.90 -13.72 4.06
C LEU A 151 -1.18 -12.22 4.13
N LEU A 152 -1.77 -11.65 3.08
CA LEU A 152 -2.09 -10.22 3.00
C LEU A 152 -3.39 -9.82 3.72
N ASP A 153 -3.98 -10.79 4.42
CA ASP A 153 -5.16 -10.70 5.28
C ASP A 153 -4.77 -10.62 6.78
N ASP A 154 -3.56 -10.14 7.06
CA ASP A 154 -2.94 -10.10 8.39
C ASP A 154 -3.29 -8.84 9.22
N HIS A 155 -4.20 -8.00 8.72
CA HIS A 155 -4.53 -6.69 9.29
C HIS A 155 -3.38 -5.67 9.30
N HIS A 156 -2.39 -5.80 8.41
CA HIS A 156 -1.37 -4.78 8.18
C HIS A 156 -1.57 -4.03 6.85
N TRP A 157 -0.91 -2.88 6.76
CA TRP A 157 -0.91 -2.09 5.54
C TRP A 157 0.03 -2.70 4.53
N HIS A 158 -0.50 -2.99 3.35
CA HIS A 158 0.27 -3.42 2.18
C HIS A 158 0.17 -2.38 1.07
N SER A 159 1.30 -2.08 0.43
CA SER A 159 1.41 -1.11 -0.65
C SER A 159 1.41 -1.81 -2.01
N ILE A 160 0.57 -1.36 -2.92
CA ILE A 160 0.51 -1.85 -4.29
C ILE A 160 0.86 -0.72 -5.24
N VAL A 161 1.76 -1.01 -6.18
CA VAL A 161 2.02 -0.16 -7.35
C VAL A 161 1.98 -1.01 -8.60
N ILE A 162 1.12 -0.64 -9.55
CA ILE A 162 1.05 -1.23 -10.88
C ILE A 162 1.49 -0.15 -11.85
N GLU A 163 2.68 -0.30 -12.43
CA GLU A 163 3.16 0.54 -13.52
C GLU A 163 3.12 -0.26 -14.80
N ARG A 164 2.29 0.17 -15.74
CA ARG A 164 2.17 -0.45 -17.06
C ARG A 164 2.74 0.50 -18.09
N TYR A 165 3.64 0.02 -18.93
CA TYR A 165 4.10 0.70 -20.13
C TYR A 165 3.91 -0.22 -21.34
N ARG A 166 2.95 0.12 -22.20
CA ARG A 166 2.44 -0.76 -23.26
C ARG A 166 2.01 -2.11 -22.68
N ARG A 167 2.69 -3.20 -23.07
CA ARG A 167 2.45 -4.56 -22.55
C ARG A 167 3.32 -4.92 -21.35
N ASN A 168 4.33 -4.12 -21.03
CA ASN A 168 5.21 -4.42 -19.91
C ASN A 168 4.59 -3.87 -18.63
N VAL A 169 4.48 -4.71 -17.61
CA VAL A 169 3.89 -4.36 -16.31
C VAL A 169 4.92 -4.64 -15.22
N ASN A 170 5.14 -3.63 -14.38
CA ASN A 170 5.81 -3.75 -13.11
C ASN A 170 4.72 -3.80 -12.04
N PHE A 171 4.61 -4.94 -11.37
CA PHE A 171 3.69 -5.12 -10.26
C PHE A 171 4.48 -5.22 -8.96
N THR A 172 4.47 -4.12 -8.21
CA THR A 172 5.15 -4.00 -6.92
C THR A 172 4.17 -4.23 -5.80
N LEU A 173 4.46 -5.23 -4.96
CA LEU A 173 3.79 -5.45 -3.69
C LEU A 173 4.81 -5.21 -2.57
N ASP A 174 4.51 -4.22 -1.74
CA ASP A 174 5.39 -3.70 -0.71
C ASP A 174 6.76 -3.29 -1.31
N GLN A 175 7.77 -4.13 -1.18
CA GLN A 175 9.13 -3.92 -1.69
C GLN A 175 9.49 -4.88 -2.83
N HIS A 176 8.60 -5.83 -3.17
CA HIS A 176 8.87 -6.88 -4.14
C HIS A 176 8.20 -6.55 -5.47
N THR A 177 9.01 -6.31 -6.50
CA THR A 177 8.54 -6.03 -7.86
C THR A 177 8.60 -7.28 -8.72
N GLN A 178 7.46 -7.63 -9.31
CA GLN A 178 7.37 -8.63 -10.37
C GLN A 178 7.21 -7.95 -11.72
N HIS A 179 8.06 -8.34 -12.67
CA HIS A 179 8.01 -7.84 -14.04
C HIS A 179 7.39 -8.90 -14.94
N PHE A 180 6.36 -8.52 -15.70
CA PHE A 180 5.76 -9.42 -16.69
C PHE A 180 5.27 -8.64 -17.91
N ARG A 181 4.96 -9.40 -18.97
CA ARG A 181 4.38 -8.87 -20.19
C ARG A 181 2.98 -9.43 -20.37
N THR A 182 2.03 -8.57 -20.70
CA THR A 182 0.65 -8.97 -20.94
C THR A 182 0.54 -9.79 -22.23
N ASN A 183 -0.32 -10.80 -22.20
CA ASN A 183 -0.71 -11.60 -23.35
C ASN A 183 -1.50 -10.73 -24.36
N GLY A 184 -1.50 -11.15 -25.64
CA GLY A 184 -2.16 -10.44 -26.73
C GLY A 184 -1.26 -9.46 -27.49
N GLU A 185 -1.81 -8.92 -28.59
CA GLU A 185 -1.10 -8.08 -29.55
C GLU A 185 -1.26 -6.57 -29.28
N PHE A 186 -2.25 -6.19 -28.46
CA PHE A 186 -2.55 -4.78 -28.22
C PHE A 186 -1.67 -4.17 -27.12
N ASP A 187 -1.04 -3.05 -27.46
CA ASP A 187 -0.20 -2.28 -26.54
C ASP A 187 -0.99 -1.32 -25.64
N HIS A 188 -2.32 -1.23 -25.78
CA HIS A 188 -3.17 -0.33 -25.00
C HIS A 188 -4.24 -1.14 -24.28
N LEU A 189 -4.54 -0.75 -23.04
CA LEU A 189 -5.68 -1.22 -22.27
C LEU A 189 -6.66 -0.05 -22.32
N ASP A 190 -7.78 -0.23 -23.02
CA ASP A 190 -8.71 0.87 -23.28
C ASP A 190 -9.66 1.05 -22.08
N LEU A 191 -9.11 1.44 -20.91
CA LEU A 191 -9.93 1.83 -19.74
C LEU A 191 -10.49 3.23 -19.97
N ASP A 192 -11.42 3.38 -20.91
CA ASP A 192 -12.00 4.66 -21.30
C ASP A 192 -13.35 4.94 -20.64
N TYR A 193 -13.83 4.03 -19.79
CA TYR A 193 -15.14 4.13 -19.14
C TYR A 193 -15.05 4.45 -17.64
N GLU A 194 -14.63 3.48 -16.82
CA GLU A 194 -14.71 3.61 -15.36
C GLU A 194 -13.63 2.79 -14.64
N LEU A 195 -13.04 3.38 -13.61
CA LEU A 195 -12.25 2.69 -12.59
C LEU A 195 -13.04 2.66 -11.28
N THR A 196 -13.10 1.49 -10.66
CA THR A 196 -13.78 1.28 -9.38
C THR A 196 -12.82 0.70 -8.35
N PHE A 197 -12.96 1.17 -7.12
CA PHE A 197 -12.18 0.73 -5.96
C PHE A 197 -13.11 0.22 -4.87
N GLY A 198 -12.72 -0.87 -4.22
CA GLY A 198 -13.48 -1.50 -3.13
C GLY A 198 -14.52 -2.53 -3.57
N GLY A 199 -14.76 -2.68 -4.88
CA GLY A 199 -15.71 -3.63 -5.43
C GLY A 199 -15.91 -3.43 -6.92
N MET A 200 -16.89 -4.16 -7.47
CA MET A 200 -17.35 -3.94 -8.85
C MET A 200 -18.68 -3.16 -8.82
N PRO A 201 -18.93 -2.27 -9.80
CA PRO A 201 -20.21 -1.58 -9.89
C PRO A 201 -21.31 -2.62 -10.14
N TYR A 202 -22.49 -2.41 -9.53
CA TYR A 202 -23.62 -3.32 -9.58
C TYR A 202 -24.22 -3.33 -11.00
N SER A 203 -23.57 -4.00 -11.96
CA SER A 203 -24.26 -4.41 -13.19
C SER A 203 -25.40 -5.31 -12.72
N GLY A 204 -26.65 -5.04 -13.12
CA GLY A 204 -27.87 -5.69 -12.62
C GLY A 204 -28.00 -7.20 -12.88
N LYS A 205 -26.89 -7.94 -12.95
CA LYS A 205 -26.79 -9.39 -12.93
C LYS A 205 -26.20 -9.78 -11.57
N PRO A 206 -26.77 -10.77 -10.85
CA PRO A 206 -26.10 -11.33 -9.69
C PRO A 206 -24.69 -11.72 -10.13
N VAL A 207 -23.68 -11.30 -9.38
CA VAL A 207 -22.27 -11.60 -9.65
C VAL A 207 -22.15 -13.12 -9.74
N SER A 208 -22.26 -13.67 -10.95
CA SER A 208 -22.46 -15.10 -11.21
C SER A 208 -21.17 -15.90 -11.04
N GLY A 209 -20.30 -15.46 -10.13
CA GLY A 209 -19.03 -16.07 -9.77
C GLY A 209 -18.63 -15.88 -8.31
N GLY A 210 -19.51 -15.40 -7.42
CA GLY A 210 -19.25 -15.36 -5.98
C GLY A 210 -18.15 -14.40 -5.52
N ARG A 211 -17.72 -13.44 -6.38
CA ARG A 211 -16.73 -12.41 -6.00
C ARG A 211 -17.33 -11.47 -4.95
N ARG A 212 -16.61 -11.30 -3.84
CA ARG A 212 -16.98 -10.40 -2.74
C ARG A 212 -16.34 -9.04 -2.95
N ASN A 213 -17.05 -7.99 -2.57
CA ASN A 213 -16.45 -6.66 -2.48
C ASN A 213 -15.43 -6.62 -1.34
N PHE A 214 -14.49 -5.68 -1.43
CA PHE A 214 -13.46 -5.50 -0.42
C PHE A 214 -14.06 -4.94 0.86
N LYS A 215 -13.57 -5.47 1.98
CA LYS A 215 -13.86 -4.97 3.32
C LYS A 215 -12.55 -4.73 4.04
N GLY A 216 -12.37 -3.53 4.55
CA GLY A 216 -11.11 -3.06 5.11
C GLY A 216 -10.89 -1.59 4.82
N CYS A 217 -9.63 -1.16 4.90
CA CYS A 217 -9.26 0.23 4.69
C CYS A 217 -8.39 0.37 3.45
N MET A 218 -8.53 1.48 2.72
CA MET A 218 -7.57 1.90 1.71
C MET A 218 -7.13 3.34 1.95
N GLU A 219 -5.89 3.66 1.57
CA GLU A 219 -5.36 5.02 1.59
C GLU A 219 -4.49 5.26 0.36
N SER A 220 -4.22 6.54 0.08
CA SER A 220 -3.30 6.95 -0.99
C SER A 220 -3.65 6.38 -2.37
N ILE A 221 -4.95 6.18 -2.65
CA ILE A 221 -5.43 5.76 -3.96
C ILE A 221 -5.09 6.85 -4.99
N ASN A 222 -4.27 6.47 -5.97
CA ASN A 222 -3.78 7.33 -7.02
C ASN A 222 -3.90 6.62 -8.38
N TYR A 223 -4.36 7.37 -9.36
CA TYR A 223 -4.36 6.95 -10.75
C TYR A 223 -3.72 8.03 -11.63
N ASN A 224 -2.60 7.69 -12.28
CA ASN A 224 -1.89 8.57 -13.22
C ASN A 224 -1.63 9.99 -12.65
N GLY A 225 -1.30 10.07 -11.36
CA GLY A 225 -1.03 11.32 -10.65
C GLY A 225 -2.27 11.99 -10.04
N GLU A 226 -3.49 11.57 -10.42
CA GLU A 226 -4.71 12.05 -9.80
C GLU A 226 -4.97 11.34 -8.45
N ASN A 227 -5.08 12.13 -7.38
CA ASN A 227 -5.37 11.62 -6.03
C ASN A 227 -6.87 11.33 -5.88
N ILE A 228 -7.26 10.09 -6.14
CA ILE A 228 -8.65 9.62 -6.07
C ILE A 228 -9.20 9.74 -4.65
N THR A 229 -8.35 9.54 -3.64
CA THR A 229 -8.71 9.64 -2.23
C THR A 229 -9.18 11.04 -1.85
N ASP A 230 -8.45 12.07 -2.30
CA ASP A 230 -8.84 13.48 -2.11
C ASP A 230 -10.12 13.82 -2.88
N LEU A 231 -10.28 13.31 -4.10
CA LEU A 231 -11.49 13.52 -4.90
C LEU A 231 -12.73 12.89 -4.24
N ALA A 232 -12.60 11.67 -3.70
CA ALA A 232 -13.67 11.02 -2.94
C ALA A 232 -14.04 11.84 -1.70
N ARG A 233 -13.03 12.35 -0.97
CA ARG A 233 -13.26 13.16 0.23
C ARG A 233 -13.98 14.46 -0.03
N ARG A 234 -13.66 15.13 -1.14
CA ARG A 234 -14.33 16.37 -1.57
C ARG A 234 -15.71 16.11 -2.20
N LYS A 235 -16.23 14.88 -2.14
CA LYS A 235 -17.48 14.44 -2.79
C LYS A 235 -17.51 14.78 -4.29
N LYS A 236 -16.34 14.72 -4.95
CA LYS A 236 -16.19 14.96 -6.39
C LYS A 236 -16.31 13.67 -7.20
N LEU A 237 -16.46 12.53 -6.55
CA LEU A 237 -16.66 11.21 -7.13
C LEU A 237 -17.98 10.62 -6.67
N ASP A 238 -18.55 9.77 -7.50
CA ASP A 238 -19.67 8.94 -7.12
C ASP A 238 -19.16 7.86 -6.16
N SER A 239 -19.71 7.84 -4.96
CA SER A 239 -19.46 6.80 -3.96
C SER A 239 -20.80 6.32 -3.42
N SER A 240 -20.92 5.02 -3.18
CA SER A 240 -22.10 4.49 -2.50
C SER A 240 -22.14 5.00 -1.05
N ASN A 241 -23.34 5.18 -0.48
CA ASN A 241 -23.57 5.69 0.88
C ASN A 241 -22.84 4.93 2.02
N PHE A 242 -22.29 3.76 1.73
CA PHE A 242 -21.63 2.85 2.67
C PHE A 242 -20.10 3.04 2.77
N VAL A 243 -19.55 4.06 2.10
CA VAL A 243 -18.14 4.44 2.20
C VAL A 243 -17.96 5.49 3.31
N SER A 244 -17.06 5.22 4.26
CA SER A 244 -16.74 6.17 5.35
C SER A 244 -15.31 6.70 5.23
N LEU A 245 -15.13 8.00 5.45
CA LEU A 245 -13.86 8.71 5.26
C LEU A 245 -13.36 9.23 6.60
N PHE A 246 -12.15 8.83 6.99
CA PHE A 246 -11.52 9.25 8.23
C PHE A 246 -10.15 9.87 7.95
N PRO A 247 -9.87 11.09 8.43
CA PRO A 247 -8.51 11.60 8.43
C PRO A 247 -7.71 10.86 9.50
N PHE A 248 -6.58 10.27 9.11
CA PHE A 248 -5.57 9.78 10.05
C PHE A 248 -4.42 10.78 10.13
N GLN A 249 -4.01 11.13 11.34
CA GLN A 249 -2.87 12.01 11.60
C GLN A 249 -1.91 11.33 12.58
N SER A 250 -0.69 11.02 12.14
CA SER A 250 0.41 10.75 13.07
C SER A 250 1.12 12.07 13.39
N THR A 251 1.32 12.33 14.67
CA THR A 251 2.18 13.42 15.14
C THR A 251 3.61 12.87 15.27
N PRO A 252 4.64 13.58 14.77
CA PRO A 252 6.03 13.23 15.06
C PRO A 252 6.24 13.28 16.57
N GLN A 253 6.72 12.18 17.16
CA GLN A 253 7.20 12.20 18.54
C GLN A 253 8.72 12.33 18.52
N THR A 254 9.24 13.49 18.89
CA THR A 254 10.62 13.61 19.33
C THR A 254 10.68 13.02 20.74
N ILE A 255 11.05 11.75 20.85
CA ILE A 255 11.37 11.15 22.14
C ILE A 255 12.87 11.41 22.35
N SER A 256 13.19 12.30 23.28
CA SER A 256 14.53 12.52 23.79
C SER A 256 14.49 12.19 25.27
N ASP A 257 15.12 11.07 25.65
CA ASP A 257 15.45 10.77 27.05
C ASP A 257 16.90 11.20 27.35
#